data_AF-A0A7S4G055-F1
#
_entry.id   AF-A0A7S4G055-F1
#
_cell.length_a   1.000
_cell.length_b   1.000
_cell.length_c   1.000
_cell.angle_alpha   90.00
_cell.angle_beta   90.00
_cell.angle_gamma   90.00
#
_symmetry.space_group_name_H-M   'P 1'
#
loop_
_entity.id
_entity.type
_entity.pdbx_description
1 polymer ?
#
loop_
_entity_poly.entity_id
_entity_poly.type
_entity_poly.pdbx_seq_one_letter_code
_entity_poly.pdbx_strand_id
1 'polypeptide(L)'
;FMAGISQQVTQQAAEGPKPTPTVKPCEEQEDAVDLYYKYKETHKSYGTMYGNTDEDVYAAAKAADQDAGYDSDGRPKRKKDVGALPPVDHSKAGYKEFPKCFYEGPAGESESEARRAQVKALDIHVTGYQPVPPVAEWQQLGLDSPLEQGILKQGFARPTPVQCAAIPIIMSGRDMLGLSKTGSGKTAAYVIPMCVHISMQNEPAKGQGPLGVVVAPTRELAQSA
;
A
#
# COMPACT_ATOMS: atom_id res chain seq x y z
N PHE A 1 41.12 -28.47 38.34
CA PHE A 1 40.14 -27.92 37.39
C PHE A 1 40.57 -26.55 36.83
N MET A 2 41.87 -26.32 36.59
CA MET A 2 42.38 -25.01 36.11
C MET A 2 43.59 -25.17 35.16
N ALA A 3 43.53 -26.14 34.23
CA ALA A 3 44.55 -26.30 33.19
C ALA A 3 43.98 -26.53 31.77
N GLY A 4 42.68 -26.79 31.64
CA GLY A 4 42.01 -27.01 30.33
C GLY A 4 41.36 -25.77 29.72
N ILE A 5 41.21 -24.68 30.47
CA ILE A 5 40.57 -23.44 29.99
C ILE A 5 41.57 -22.58 29.19
N SER A 6 42.87 -22.70 29.50
CA SER A 6 43.92 -21.90 28.87
C SER A 6 44.20 -22.24 27.40
N GLN A 7 43.73 -23.38 26.88
CA GLN A 7 43.86 -23.70 25.45
C GLN A 7 42.66 -23.26 24.60
N GLN A 8 41.45 -23.14 25.16
CA GLN A 8 40.27 -22.69 24.40
C GLN A 8 40.22 -21.17 24.24
N VAL A 9 40.80 -20.40 25.17
CA VAL A 9 40.87 -18.93 25.05
C VAL A 9 41.87 -18.49 23.98
N THR A 10 42.93 -19.27 23.74
CA THR A 10 43.97 -18.93 22.75
C THR A 10 43.52 -19.17 21.30
N GLN A 11 42.55 -20.07 21.05
CA GLN A 11 41.97 -20.25 19.71
C GLN A 11 40.92 -19.19 19.35
N GLN A 12 40.26 -18.56 20.33
CA GLN A 12 39.38 -17.42 20.09
C GLN A 12 40.13 -16.07 19.97
N ALA A 13 41.43 -16.05 20.24
CA ALA A 13 42.29 -14.87 20.11
C ALA A 13 42.88 -14.67 18.69
N ALA A 14 42.50 -15.49 17.71
CA ALA A 14 42.96 -15.39 16.31
C ALA A 14 41.97 -14.68 15.35
N GLU A 15 40.77 -14.33 15.80
CA GLU A 15 39.88 -13.46 15.03
C GLU A 15 39.83 -12.09 15.69
N GLY A 16 40.63 -11.18 15.15
CA GLY A 16 40.74 -9.81 15.63
C GLY A 16 39.38 -9.07 15.64
N PRO A 17 39.29 -7.96 16.38
CA PRO A 17 38.06 -7.20 16.52
C PRO A 17 37.57 -6.77 15.14
N LYS A 18 36.32 -7.15 14.80
CA LYS A 18 35.61 -6.55 13.68
C LYS A 18 35.66 -5.04 13.86
N PRO A 19 36.12 -4.27 12.85
CA PRO A 19 36.30 -2.83 13.00
C PRO A 19 34.95 -2.22 13.36
N THR A 20 34.92 -1.53 14.51
CA THR A 20 33.90 -0.57 14.87
C THR A 20 33.74 0.38 13.69
N PRO A 21 32.52 0.66 13.17
CA PRO A 21 32.37 1.74 12.22
C PRO A 21 32.72 3.03 12.95
N THR A 22 33.94 3.48 12.73
CA THR A 22 34.44 4.79 13.11
C THR A 22 33.56 5.80 12.38
N VAL A 23 32.78 6.56 13.14
CA VAL A 23 32.15 7.78 12.65
C VAL A 23 33.29 8.70 12.26
N LYS A 24 33.61 8.74 10.97
CA LYS A 24 34.52 9.73 10.41
C LYS A 24 33.85 11.11 10.57
N PRO A 25 34.62 12.15 10.89
CA PRO A 25 34.14 13.53 10.79
C PRO A 25 33.55 13.76 9.39
N CYS A 26 32.54 14.64 9.31
CA CYS A 26 31.90 15.07 8.09
C CYS A 26 32.93 15.76 7.18
N GLU A 27 33.74 14.98 6.48
CA GLU A 27 34.49 15.41 5.31
C GLU A 27 33.49 15.50 4.17
N GLU A 28 33.52 16.63 3.46
CA GLU A 28 32.62 17.00 2.36
C GLU A 28 32.40 15.80 1.42
N GLN A 29 31.31 15.07 1.66
CA GLN A 29 30.92 13.93 0.85
C GLN A 29 30.28 14.52 -0.40
N GLU A 30 30.96 14.35 -1.53
CA GLU A 30 30.52 14.73 -2.87
C GLU A 30 28.99 14.60 -2.99
N ASP A 31 28.33 15.72 -3.29
CA ASP A 31 26.88 15.84 -3.27
C ASP A 31 26.26 14.65 -4.00
N ALA A 32 25.26 14.00 -3.39
CA ALA A 32 24.60 12.80 -3.96
C ALA A 32 24.10 13.00 -5.40
N VAL A 33 23.97 14.27 -5.80
CA VAL A 33 23.68 14.77 -7.14
C VAL A 33 24.84 14.52 -8.12
N ASP A 34 26.09 14.78 -7.73
CA ASP A 34 27.28 14.56 -8.57
C ASP A 34 27.56 13.06 -8.76
N LEU A 35 27.35 12.25 -7.72
CA LEU A 35 27.45 10.79 -7.82
C LEU A 35 26.40 10.22 -8.80
N TYR A 36 25.21 10.82 -8.82
CA TYR A 36 24.14 10.50 -9.76
C TYR A 36 24.48 10.93 -11.20
N TYR A 37 25.08 12.10 -11.40
CA TYR A 37 25.52 12.56 -12.73
C TYR A 37 26.68 11.72 -13.29
N LYS A 38 27.66 11.35 -12.45
CA LYS A 38 28.77 10.45 -12.81
C LYS A 38 28.28 9.04 -13.16
N TYR A 39 27.25 8.56 -12.47
CA TYR A 39 26.56 7.31 -12.79
C TYR A 39 25.79 7.40 -14.12
N LYS A 40 25.13 8.53 -14.40
CA LYS A 40 24.42 8.80 -15.66
C LYS A 40 25.37 8.88 -16.87
N GLU A 41 26.56 9.44 -16.70
CA GLU A 41 27.58 9.51 -17.75
C GLU A 41 28.16 8.15 -18.13
N THR A 42 28.35 7.28 -17.14
CA THR A 42 28.92 5.93 -17.32
C THR A 42 27.89 4.90 -17.81
N HIS A 43 26.59 5.12 -17.59
CA HIS A 43 25.50 4.19 -17.94
C HIS A 43 24.56 4.77 -19.02
N LYS A 44 25.15 5.25 -20.12
CA LYS A 44 24.50 5.99 -21.24
C LYS A 44 23.45 5.20 -22.07
N SER A 45 22.95 4.07 -21.58
CA SER A 45 22.05 3.16 -22.34
C SER A 45 20.74 2.79 -21.64
N TYR A 46 20.49 3.21 -20.39
CA TYR A 46 19.18 3.00 -19.75
C TYR A 46 18.39 4.32 -19.75
N GLY A 47 17.51 4.49 -20.74
CA GLY A 47 16.58 5.63 -20.82
C GLY A 47 16.64 6.46 -22.11
N THR A 48 17.39 6.05 -23.11
CA THR A 48 17.49 6.74 -24.41
C THR A 48 16.29 6.45 -25.32
N MET A 49 15.20 7.22 -25.14
CA MET A 49 14.22 7.45 -26.23
C MET A 49 13.72 8.90 -26.35
N TYR A 50 13.94 9.78 -25.37
CA TYR A 50 13.56 11.20 -25.47
C TYR A 50 14.65 12.12 -24.93
N GLY A 51 14.88 13.25 -25.62
CA GLY A 51 16.00 14.17 -25.43
C GLY A 51 16.13 14.74 -24.01
N ASN A 52 17.37 15.04 -23.61
CA ASN A 52 17.77 15.42 -22.24
C ASN A 52 17.88 16.95 -22.02
N THR A 53 17.15 17.79 -22.75
CA THR A 53 17.01 19.20 -22.38
C THR A 53 15.55 19.53 -22.15
N ASP A 54 15.25 20.32 -21.11
CA ASP A 54 13.88 20.82 -20.89
C ASP A 54 13.37 21.54 -22.14
N GLU A 55 14.27 22.17 -22.91
CA GLU A 55 13.98 22.77 -24.20
C GLU A 55 13.52 21.75 -25.26
N ASP A 56 14.12 20.55 -25.32
CA ASP A 56 13.68 19.45 -26.21
C ASP A 56 12.37 18.81 -25.74
N VAL A 57 12.11 18.74 -24.43
CA VAL A 57 10.85 18.21 -23.88
C VAL A 57 9.71 19.21 -24.11
N TYR A 58 9.94 20.51 -23.90
CA TYR A 58 8.99 21.57 -24.25
C TYR A 58 8.82 21.68 -25.76
N ALA A 59 9.88 21.50 -26.56
CA ALA A 59 9.78 21.47 -28.02
C ALA A 59 9.02 20.24 -28.52
N ALA A 60 9.22 19.06 -27.92
CA ALA A 60 8.49 17.83 -28.24
C ALA A 60 7.02 17.89 -27.79
N ALA A 61 6.73 18.47 -26.62
CA ALA A 61 5.37 18.72 -26.16
C ALA A 61 4.67 19.76 -27.05
N LYS A 62 5.36 20.85 -27.42
CA LYS A 62 4.86 21.88 -28.34
C LYS A 62 4.67 21.34 -29.75
N ALA A 63 5.54 20.45 -30.23
CA ALA A 63 5.39 19.76 -31.52
C ALA A 63 4.25 18.74 -31.50
N ALA A 64 4.02 18.05 -30.37
CA ALA A 64 2.87 17.18 -30.17
C ALA A 64 1.54 17.97 -30.06
N ASP A 65 1.57 19.18 -29.48
CA ASP A 65 0.42 20.07 -29.38
C ASP A 65 0.14 20.84 -30.70
N GLN A 66 1.15 21.08 -31.54
CA GLN A 66 0.96 21.72 -32.86
C GLN A 66 0.07 20.90 -33.80
N ASP A 67 -0.02 19.58 -33.62
CA ASP A 67 -0.91 18.69 -34.38
C ASP A 67 -2.24 18.38 -33.65
N ALA A 68 -2.29 18.62 -32.33
CA ALA A 68 -3.50 18.47 -31.53
C ALA A 68 -4.31 19.77 -31.55
N GLY A 69 -4.97 20.05 -32.67
CA GLY A 69 -5.91 21.18 -32.72
C GLY A 69 -6.93 21.06 -31.57
N TYR A 70 -7.11 22.12 -30.79
CA TYR A 70 -8.20 22.22 -29.81
C TYR A 70 -9.41 22.88 -30.48
N ASP A 71 -10.62 22.47 -30.13
CA ASP A 71 -11.84 23.14 -30.58
C ASP A 71 -12.08 24.45 -29.81
N SER A 72 -13.10 25.22 -30.21
CA SER A 72 -13.44 26.49 -29.55
C SER A 72 -13.79 26.33 -28.07
N ASP A 73 -14.06 25.10 -27.61
CA ASP A 73 -14.39 24.74 -26.23
C ASP A 73 -13.16 24.22 -25.44
N GLY A 74 -11.96 24.22 -26.04
CA GLY A 74 -10.72 23.78 -25.38
C GLY A 74 -10.58 22.26 -25.25
N ARG A 75 -11.27 21.46 -26.08
CA ARG A 75 -11.12 20.00 -26.10
C ARG A 75 -10.16 19.57 -27.20
N PRO A 76 -9.28 18.57 -26.95
CA PRO A 76 -8.37 18.07 -27.99
C PRO A 76 -9.17 17.37 -29.11
N LYS A 77 -8.99 17.79 -30.37
CA LYS A 77 -9.77 17.30 -31.54
C LYS A 77 -9.50 15.83 -31.91
N ARG A 78 -8.41 15.23 -31.44
CA ARG A 78 -8.07 13.82 -31.70
C ARG A 78 -8.22 13.02 -30.40
N LYS A 79 -9.23 12.15 -30.34
CA LYS A 79 -9.20 11.01 -29.41
C LYS A 79 -8.05 10.12 -29.86
N LYS A 80 -6.99 9.99 -29.05
CA LYS A 80 -6.03 8.89 -29.26
C LYS A 80 -6.82 7.61 -29.07
N ASP A 81 -7.03 6.87 -30.14
CA ASP A 81 -7.52 5.49 -30.08
C ASP A 81 -6.43 4.68 -29.36
N VAL A 82 -6.54 4.60 -28.03
CA VAL A 82 -5.75 3.67 -27.24
C VAL A 82 -6.26 2.30 -27.65
N GLY A 83 -5.59 1.69 -28.62
CA GLY A 83 -5.91 0.33 -29.08
C GLY A 83 -6.03 -0.59 -27.87
N ALA A 84 -7.08 -1.41 -27.83
CA ALA A 84 -7.31 -2.31 -26.72
C ALA A 84 -6.06 -3.17 -26.49
N LEU A 85 -5.51 -3.12 -25.27
CA LEU A 85 -4.38 -3.95 -24.91
C LEU A 85 -4.78 -5.42 -25.07
N PRO A 86 -3.91 -6.29 -25.61
CA PRO A 86 -4.22 -7.70 -25.72
C PRO A 86 -4.48 -8.28 -24.31
N PRO A 87 -5.48 -9.17 -24.16
CA PRO A 87 -5.76 -9.79 -22.88
C PRO A 87 -4.55 -10.60 -22.42
N VAL A 88 -4.16 -10.41 -21.16
CA VAL A 88 -3.05 -11.14 -20.56
C VAL A 88 -3.54 -12.51 -20.11
N ASP A 89 -2.87 -13.57 -20.56
CA ASP A 89 -3.15 -14.95 -20.12
C ASP A 89 -2.47 -15.22 -18.78
N HIS A 90 -3.25 -15.14 -17.71
CA HIS A 90 -2.78 -15.36 -16.34
C HIS A 90 -2.55 -16.86 -16.01
N SER A 91 -2.96 -17.80 -16.87
CA SER A 91 -2.81 -19.24 -16.60
C SER A 91 -1.36 -19.73 -16.59
N LYS A 92 -0.47 -19.01 -17.27
CA LYS A 92 0.96 -19.34 -17.42
C LYS A 92 1.86 -18.53 -16.49
N ALA A 93 1.30 -17.55 -15.79
CA ALA A 93 2.05 -16.68 -14.90
C ALA A 93 2.20 -17.32 -13.51
N GLY A 94 3.44 -17.46 -13.04
CA GLY A 94 3.74 -17.95 -11.69
C GLY A 94 3.56 -16.84 -10.65
N TYR A 95 2.37 -16.75 -10.06
CA TYR A 95 2.10 -15.80 -8.97
C TYR A 95 2.56 -16.37 -7.63
N LYS A 96 3.19 -15.50 -6.82
CA LYS A 96 3.48 -15.83 -5.42
C LYS A 96 2.18 -15.88 -4.63
N GLU A 97 1.98 -16.93 -3.84
CA GLU A 97 0.86 -17.01 -2.93
C GLU A 97 0.98 -15.96 -1.82
N PHE A 98 -0.18 -15.47 -1.37
CA PHE A 98 -0.24 -14.54 -0.26
C PHE A 98 -1.47 -14.82 0.62
N PRO A 99 -1.37 -14.59 1.93
CA PRO A 99 -2.50 -14.74 2.83
C PRO A 99 -3.57 -13.69 2.54
N LYS A 100 -4.83 -14.11 2.54
CA LYS A 100 -5.99 -13.24 2.29
C LYS A 100 -6.91 -13.07 3.49
N CYS A 101 -6.99 -14.08 4.36
CA CYS A 101 -7.86 -14.05 5.54
C CYS A 101 -7.01 -13.81 6.78
N PHE A 102 -7.26 -12.68 7.44
CA PHE A 102 -6.60 -12.29 8.69
C PHE A 102 -7.60 -12.09 9.83
N TYR A 103 -8.89 -12.26 9.54
CA TYR A 103 -9.96 -12.10 10.51
C TYR A 103 -10.29 -13.42 11.18
N GLU A 104 -10.02 -13.51 12.48
CA GLU A 104 -10.33 -14.69 13.30
C GLU A 104 -11.72 -14.60 13.97
N GLY A 105 -12.41 -13.48 13.79
CA GLY A 105 -13.64 -13.19 14.52
C GLY A 105 -13.37 -12.50 15.86
N PRO A 106 -14.43 -12.09 16.56
CA PRO A 106 -14.32 -11.48 17.88
C PRO A 106 -13.96 -12.55 18.91
N ALA A 107 -12.79 -12.41 19.55
CA ALA A 107 -12.31 -13.32 20.58
C ALA A 107 -13.25 -13.33 21.81
N GLY A 108 -13.60 -14.53 22.29
CA GLY A 108 -14.00 -14.80 23.68
C GLY A 108 -15.40 -14.36 24.15
N GLU A 109 -16.04 -13.35 23.56
CA GLU A 109 -17.38 -12.84 23.98
C GLU A 109 -18.39 -12.89 22.83
N SER A 110 -18.37 -14.01 22.10
CA SER A 110 -19.35 -14.32 21.07
C SER A 110 -20.78 -14.25 21.65
N GLU A 111 -21.66 -13.47 21.02
CA GLU A 111 -23.12 -13.48 21.24
C GLU A 111 -23.70 -12.81 22.51
N SER A 112 -23.02 -11.89 23.20
CA SER A 112 -23.71 -11.12 24.25
C SER A 112 -24.97 -10.46 23.66
N GLU A 113 -26.11 -10.57 24.34
CA GLU A 113 -27.38 -10.02 23.85
C GLU A 113 -27.27 -8.51 23.62
N ALA A 114 -26.46 -7.84 24.44
CA ALA A 114 -26.08 -6.44 24.28
C ALA A 114 -25.38 -6.15 22.94
N ARG A 115 -24.40 -6.97 22.53
CA ARG A 115 -23.73 -6.82 21.22
C ARG A 115 -24.72 -7.02 20.08
N ARG A 116 -25.56 -8.05 20.15
CA ARG A 116 -26.57 -8.32 19.13
C ARG A 116 -27.56 -7.17 19.00
N ALA A 117 -27.98 -6.59 20.13
CA ALA A 117 -28.83 -5.41 20.14
C ALA A 117 -28.12 -4.18 19.52
N GLN A 118 -26.85 -3.95 19.84
CA GLN A 118 -26.06 -2.87 19.25
C GLN A 118 -25.92 -3.02 17.73
N VAL A 119 -25.53 -4.20 17.24
CA VAL A 119 -25.40 -4.44 15.79
C VAL A 119 -26.75 -4.31 15.09
N LYS A 120 -27.83 -4.81 15.70
CA LYS A 120 -29.18 -4.66 15.17
C LYS A 120 -29.62 -3.20 15.05
N ALA A 121 -29.17 -2.33 15.96
CA ALA A 121 -29.48 -0.91 15.93
C ALA A 121 -28.76 -0.14 14.81
N LEU A 122 -27.73 -0.72 14.16
CA LEU A 122 -26.98 -0.07 13.09
C LEU A 122 -27.66 -0.11 11.72
N ASP A 123 -28.80 -0.81 11.61
CA ASP A 123 -29.59 -0.96 10.36
C ASP A 123 -28.74 -1.45 9.17
N ILE A 124 -27.95 -2.50 9.43
CA ILE A 124 -27.05 -3.11 8.45
C ILE A 124 -27.71 -4.35 7.85
N HIS A 125 -27.73 -4.43 6.52
CA HIS A 125 -28.12 -5.63 5.79
C HIS A 125 -26.89 -6.28 5.13
N VAL A 126 -26.60 -7.53 5.49
CA VAL A 126 -25.53 -8.34 4.89
C VAL A 126 -26.14 -9.57 4.23
N THR A 127 -25.83 -9.78 2.95
CA THR A 127 -26.30 -10.91 2.15
C THR A 127 -25.12 -11.59 1.47
N GLY A 128 -25.21 -12.90 1.20
CA GLY A 128 -24.19 -13.65 0.49
C GLY A 128 -23.96 -15.04 1.07
N TYR A 129 -23.01 -15.79 0.49
CA TYR A 129 -22.63 -17.09 1.00
C TYR A 129 -21.86 -16.93 2.32
N GLN A 130 -22.34 -17.54 3.41
CA GLN A 130 -21.73 -17.47 4.75
C GLN A 130 -21.38 -16.03 5.17
N PRO A 131 -22.38 -15.17 5.43
CA PRO A 131 -22.13 -13.76 5.74
C PRO A 131 -21.32 -13.62 7.04
N VAL A 132 -20.29 -12.77 6.99
CA VAL A 132 -19.47 -12.45 8.17
C VAL A 132 -20.29 -11.50 9.07
N PRO A 133 -20.43 -11.79 10.37
CA PRO A 133 -21.20 -10.95 11.27
C PRO A 133 -20.53 -9.58 11.46
N PRO A 134 -21.30 -8.47 11.50
CA PRO A 134 -20.73 -7.16 11.77
C PRO A 134 -20.11 -7.04 13.17
N VAL A 135 -19.22 -6.06 13.31
CA VAL A 135 -18.65 -5.62 14.58
C VAL A 135 -19.29 -4.34 15.06
N ALA A 136 -19.16 -4.02 16.35
CA ALA A 136 -19.63 -2.76 16.94
C ALA A 136 -18.48 -1.86 17.43
N GLU A 137 -17.31 -2.43 17.68
CA GLU A 137 -16.16 -1.74 18.29
C GLU A 137 -14.86 -2.13 17.57
N TRP A 138 -13.85 -1.25 17.60
CA TRP A 138 -12.56 -1.46 16.93
C TRP A 138 -11.80 -2.68 17.45
N GLN A 139 -11.91 -2.96 18.76
CA GLN A 139 -11.21 -4.07 19.42
C GLN A 139 -11.66 -5.44 18.90
N GLN A 140 -12.87 -5.52 18.35
CA GLN A 140 -13.43 -6.77 17.81
C GLN A 140 -12.82 -7.15 16.45
N LEU A 141 -12.05 -6.26 15.84
CA LEU A 141 -11.37 -6.49 14.57
C LEU A 141 -9.97 -7.10 14.73
N GLY A 142 -9.43 -7.12 15.95
CA GLY A 142 -8.08 -7.64 16.20
C GLY A 142 -6.99 -6.85 15.49
N LEU A 143 -7.13 -5.52 15.40
CA LEU A 143 -6.14 -4.65 14.77
C LEU A 143 -4.87 -4.55 15.60
N ASP A 144 -3.72 -4.41 14.95
CA ASP A 144 -2.46 -4.13 15.63
C ASP A 144 -2.55 -2.82 16.43
N SER A 145 -1.97 -2.80 17.63
CA SER A 145 -2.02 -1.65 18.55
C SER A 145 -1.62 -0.30 17.91
N PRO A 146 -0.57 -0.21 17.07
CA PRO A 146 -0.24 1.05 16.38
C PRO A 146 -1.35 1.55 15.44
N LEU A 147 -2.01 0.64 14.73
CA LEU A 147 -3.09 0.98 13.79
C LEU A 147 -4.34 1.44 14.56
N GLU A 148 -4.73 0.71 15.60
CA GLU A 148 -5.86 1.10 16.46
C GLU A 148 -5.63 2.48 17.10
N GLN A 149 -4.44 2.72 17.64
CA GLN A 149 -4.08 4.04 18.19
C GLN A 149 -4.11 5.14 17.13
N GLY A 150 -3.67 4.84 15.90
CA GLY A 150 -3.77 5.77 14.77
C GLY A 150 -5.21 6.16 14.46
N ILE A 151 -6.12 5.18 14.43
CA ILE A 151 -7.56 5.39 14.22
C ILE A 151 -8.15 6.29 15.32
N LEU A 152 -7.84 5.99 16.58
CA LEU A 152 -8.34 6.77 17.72
C LEU A 152 -7.78 8.20 17.75
N LYS A 153 -6.50 8.39 17.40
CA LYS A 153 -5.88 9.73 17.31
C LYS A 153 -6.51 10.62 16.24
N GLN A 154 -7.04 10.03 15.17
CA GLN A 154 -7.79 10.74 14.14
C GLN A 154 -9.22 11.10 14.57
N GLY A 155 -9.63 10.76 15.80
CA GLY A 155 -10.94 11.07 16.35
C GLY A 155 -12.03 10.04 16.03
N PHE A 156 -11.67 8.89 15.45
CA PHE A 156 -12.64 7.82 15.17
C PHE A 156 -12.88 6.98 16.42
N ALA A 157 -13.70 7.50 17.34
CA ALA A 157 -14.01 6.80 18.60
C ALA A 157 -14.67 5.42 18.37
N ARG A 158 -15.53 5.30 17.35
CA ARG A 158 -16.24 4.06 16.99
C ARG A 158 -16.35 3.89 15.48
N PRO A 159 -16.42 2.65 14.97
CA PRO A 159 -16.67 2.40 13.56
C PRO A 159 -18.06 2.89 13.15
N THR A 160 -18.17 3.43 11.94
CA THR A 160 -19.46 3.78 11.35
C THR A 160 -20.20 2.52 10.88
N PRO A 161 -21.53 2.56 10.66
CA PRO A 161 -22.29 1.36 10.25
C PRO A 161 -21.72 0.64 9.01
N VAL A 162 -21.22 1.38 8.02
CA VAL A 162 -20.60 0.76 6.84
C VAL A 162 -19.26 0.10 7.18
N GLN A 163 -18.48 0.67 8.09
CA GLN A 163 -17.20 0.12 8.55
C GLN A 163 -17.43 -1.15 9.38
N CYS A 164 -18.44 -1.14 10.26
CA CYS A 164 -18.87 -2.28 11.07
C CYS A 164 -19.12 -3.54 10.24
N ALA A 165 -19.68 -3.39 9.03
CA ALA A 165 -19.95 -4.49 8.11
C ALA A 165 -18.77 -4.77 7.18
N ALA A 166 -18.21 -3.74 6.55
CA ALA A 166 -17.25 -3.91 5.46
C ALA A 166 -15.90 -4.43 5.94
N ILE A 167 -15.36 -3.88 7.03
CA ILE A 167 -14.01 -4.22 7.50
C ILE A 167 -13.87 -5.72 7.81
N PRO A 168 -14.75 -6.38 8.61
CA PRO A 168 -14.60 -7.81 8.89
C PRO A 168 -14.79 -8.68 7.63
N ILE A 169 -15.63 -8.26 6.67
CA ILE A 169 -15.80 -8.96 5.40
C ILE A 169 -14.51 -8.90 4.57
N ILE A 170 -13.92 -7.71 4.42
CA ILE A 170 -12.68 -7.51 3.65
C ILE A 170 -11.51 -8.23 4.33
N MET A 171 -11.36 -8.12 5.65
CA MET A 171 -10.31 -8.82 6.41
C MET A 171 -10.45 -10.35 6.36
N SER A 172 -11.64 -10.87 6.05
CA SER A 172 -11.87 -12.29 5.78
C SER A 172 -11.40 -12.72 4.37
N GLY A 173 -10.81 -11.81 3.60
CA GLY A 173 -10.31 -12.05 2.25
C GLY A 173 -11.40 -12.19 1.19
N ARG A 174 -12.60 -11.62 1.46
CA ARG A 174 -13.78 -11.75 0.59
C ARG A 174 -14.00 -10.49 -0.24
N ASP A 175 -14.47 -10.71 -1.45
CA ASP A 175 -14.98 -9.62 -2.29
C ASP A 175 -16.35 -9.18 -1.77
N MET A 176 -16.61 -7.86 -1.83
CA MET A 176 -17.88 -7.31 -1.40
C MET A 176 -18.31 -6.11 -2.22
N LEU A 177 -19.63 -5.87 -2.25
CA LEU A 177 -20.23 -4.65 -2.77
C LEU A 177 -20.91 -3.91 -1.60
N GLY A 178 -20.43 -2.71 -1.29
CA GLY A 178 -20.93 -1.90 -0.19
C GLY A 178 -21.78 -0.72 -0.67
N LEU A 179 -23.07 -0.72 -0.32
CA LEU A 179 -23.98 0.41 -0.56
C LEU A 179 -24.11 1.25 0.71
N SER A 180 -23.74 2.52 0.64
CA SER A 180 -23.87 3.44 1.78
C SER A 180 -23.88 4.90 1.34
N LYS A 181 -24.58 5.75 2.10
CA LYS A 181 -24.71 7.20 1.82
C LYS A 181 -23.37 7.93 1.76
N THR A 182 -23.33 9.09 1.10
CA THR A 182 -22.15 9.98 1.12
C THR A 182 -21.82 10.41 2.55
N GLY A 183 -20.54 10.62 2.86
CA GLY A 183 -20.10 10.98 4.22
C GLY A 183 -20.23 9.87 5.28
N SER A 184 -20.55 8.62 4.91
CA SER A 184 -20.66 7.51 5.87
C SER A 184 -19.33 6.89 6.32
N GLY A 185 -18.19 7.38 5.82
CA GLY A 185 -16.88 6.84 6.15
C GLY A 185 -16.44 5.64 5.30
N LYS A 186 -16.96 5.50 4.08
CA LYS A 186 -16.58 4.43 3.12
C LYS A 186 -15.08 4.35 2.85
N THR A 187 -14.39 5.49 2.79
CA THR A 187 -12.94 5.55 2.56
C THR A 187 -12.18 4.73 3.59
N ALA A 188 -12.38 5.04 4.88
CA ALA A 188 -11.76 4.27 5.96
C ALA A 188 -12.22 2.80 5.99
N ALA A 189 -13.42 2.49 5.49
CA ALA A 189 -13.94 1.13 5.43
C ALA A 189 -13.12 0.20 4.51
N TYR A 190 -12.47 0.73 3.46
CA TYR A 190 -11.54 -0.05 2.63
C TYR A 190 -10.06 0.25 2.92
N VAL A 191 -9.71 1.46 3.38
CA VAL A 191 -8.31 1.81 3.69
C VAL A 191 -7.79 1.06 4.91
N ILE A 192 -8.58 0.96 5.99
CA ILE A 192 -8.16 0.26 7.21
C ILE A 192 -7.80 -1.21 6.92
N PRO A 193 -8.67 -2.03 6.32
CA PRO A 193 -8.31 -3.40 6.00
C PRO A 193 -7.20 -3.49 4.94
N MET A 194 -7.09 -2.52 4.01
CA MET A 194 -5.96 -2.46 3.09
C MET A 194 -4.62 -2.28 3.81
N CYS A 195 -4.55 -1.41 4.84
CA CYS A 195 -3.37 -1.25 5.68
C CYS A 195 -2.98 -2.57 6.37
N VAL A 196 -3.97 -3.29 6.93
CA VAL A 196 -3.74 -4.61 7.54
C VAL A 196 -3.24 -5.62 6.51
N HIS A 197 -3.85 -5.65 5.32
CA HIS A 197 -3.40 -6.54 4.25
C HIS A 197 -1.95 -6.26 3.88
N ILE A 198 -1.57 -4.99 3.72
CA ILE A 198 -0.21 -4.57 3.35
C ILE A 198 0.81 -4.92 4.44
N SER A 199 0.48 -4.69 5.72
CA SER A 199 1.41 -5.00 6.83
C SER A 199 1.72 -6.49 6.96
N MET A 200 0.81 -7.35 6.49
CA MET A 200 0.96 -8.80 6.49
C MET A 200 1.63 -9.35 5.22
N GLN A 201 2.02 -8.50 4.26
CA GLN A 201 2.77 -8.90 3.07
C GLN A 201 4.27 -8.66 3.23
N ASN A 202 5.04 -9.36 2.40
CA ASN A 202 6.46 -9.05 2.25
C ASN A 202 6.62 -7.69 1.57
N GLU A 203 7.68 -6.97 1.93
CA GLU A 203 8.04 -5.71 1.27
C GLU A 203 8.24 -5.93 -0.24
N PRO A 204 7.68 -5.05 -1.09
CA PRO A 204 7.85 -5.15 -2.53
C PRO A 204 9.33 -4.92 -2.89
N ALA A 205 9.87 -5.79 -3.74
CA ALA A 205 11.22 -5.62 -4.27
C ALA A 205 11.31 -4.38 -5.16
N LYS A 206 12.52 -3.84 -5.34
CA LYS A 206 12.75 -2.70 -6.23
C LYS A 206 12.24 -3.01 -7.64
N GLY A 207 11.33 -2.17 -8.14
CA GLY A 207 10.68 -2.34 -9.45
C GLY A 207 9.36 -3.13 -9.42
N GLN A 208 8.91 -3.62 -8.26
CA GLN A 208 7.56 -4.17 -8.10
C GLN A 208 6.52 -3.04 -7.94
N GLY A 209 5.31 -3.31 -8.43
CA GLY A 209 4.17 -2.40 -8.34
C GLY A 209 3.57 -2.31 -6.92
N PRO A 210 2.51 -1.50 -6.76
CA PRO A 210 1.86 -1.34 -5.46
C PRO A 210 1.15 -2.62 -5.01
N LEU A 211 1.08 -2.85 -3.70
CA LEU A 211 0.37 -3.98 -3.08
C LEU A 211 -1.16 -3.77 -3.03
N GLY A 212 -1.62 -2.52 -3.06
CA GLY A 212 -3.03 -2.16 -3.05
C GLY A 212 -3.30 -1.04 -4.06
N VAL A 213 -4.46 -1.11 -4.72
CA VAL A 213 -4.88 -0.13 -5.73
C VAL A 213 -6.29 0.33 -5.41
N VAL A 214 -6.48 1.65 -5.33
CA VAL A 214 -7.79 2.30 -5.24
C VAL A 214 -8.05 2.99 -6.57
N VAL A 215 -9.21 2.74 -7.16
CA VAL A 215 -9.62 3.36 -8.42
C VAL A 215 -10.74 4.35 -8.14
N ALA A 216 -10.57 5.58 -8.61
CA ALA A 216 -11.55 6.65 -8.48
C ALA A 216 -11.96 7.17 -9.88
N PRO A 217 -13.20 7.65 -10.04
CA PRO A 217 -13.73 8.13 -11.33
C PRO A 217 -13.13 9.47 -11.77
N THR A 218 -12.59 10.28 -10.86
CA THR A 218 -11.98 11.58 -11.17
C THR A 218 -10.64 11.75 -10.45
N ARG A 219 -9.82 12.67 -10.94
CA ARG A 219 -8.48 12.94 -10.40
C ARG A 219 -8.54 13.57 -9.00
N GLU A 220 -9.50 14.46 -8.80
CA GLU A 220 -9.70 15.18 -7.54
C GLU A 220 -10.10 14.20 -6.44
N LEU A 221 -10.99 13.24 -6.77
CA LEU A 221 -11.37 12.22 -5.81
C LEU A 221 -10.19 11.30 -5.48
N ALA A 222 -9.37 10.95 -6.47
CA ALA A 222 -8.16 10.15 -6.26
C ALA A 222 -7.13 10.85 -5.35
N GLN A 223 -7.03 12.17 -5.39
CA GLN A 223 -6.14 12.93 -4.50
C GLN A 223 -6.68 13.06 -3.08
N SER A 224 -8.01 13.00 -2.92
CA SER A 224 -8.69 13.10 -1.61
C SER A 224 -8.87 11.77 -0.89
N ALA A 225 -8.70 10.65 -1.61
CA ALA A 225 -8.89 9.29 -1.12
C ALA A 225 -7.62 8.77 -0.45
#